data_AF-A0A1C7HU96-F1
#
_entry.id   AF-A0A1C7HU96-F1
#
_cell.length_a   1.000
_cell.length_b   1.000
_cell.length_c   1.000
_cell.angle_alpha   90.00
_cell.angle_beta   90.00
_cell.angle_gamma   90.00
#
_symmetry.space_group_name_H-M   'P 1'
#
loop_
_entity.id
_entity.type
_entity.pdbx_description
1 polymer ?
#
loop_
_entity_poly.entity_id
_entity_poly.type
_entity_poly.pdbx_seq_one_letter_code
_entity_poly.pdbx_strand_id
1 'polypeptide(L)'
;MKKISLVITMVLCVLLTGCSSDEKDSKRSSNNTSTNSPANNNSSSNNNNQSQSGAAGFDMDTLANELELANKISGNPENLDLSGIGAKEARLYGNILLVFFDIDNNSGWYDVYNAGKASINGQEILMGGAVGLYMIFFMDNNIDQDAVRIFQRAGGYIA
;
A
#
# COMPACT_ATOMS: atom_id res chain seq x y z
N MET A 1 -22.58 23.30 41.11
CA MET A 1 -23.35 22.86 39.92
C MET A 1 -23.24 23.93 38.84
N LYS A 2 -22.46 23.67 37.80
CA LYS A 2 -22.45 24.49 36.57
C LYS A 2 -22.49 23.51 35.40
N LYS A 3 -23.64 23.48 34.73
CA LYS A 3 -23.90 22.77 33.47
C LYS A 3 -23.66 23.79 32.35
N ILE A 4 -22.72 23.53 31.45
CA ILE A 4 -22.64 24.15 30.11
C ILE A 4 -22.05 23.04 29.22
N SER A 5 -22.88 22.20 28.62
CA SER A 5 -23.47 22.32 27.26
C SER A 5 -22.43 22.15 26.15
N LEU A 6 -22.32 20.88 25.76
CA LEU A 6 -21.70 20.33 24.58
C LEU A 6 -22.45 20.84 23.32
N VAL A 7 -21.74 21.50 22.41
CA VAL A 7 -22.27 21.92 21.11
C VAL A 7 -21.61 21.07 20.03
N ILE A 8 -22.33 20.01 19.63
CA ILE A 8 -22.09 19.25 18.41
C ILE A 8 -22.50 20.15 17.24
N THR A 9 -21.56 20.45 16.35
CA THR A 9 -21.87 21.08 15.06
C THR A 9 -21.56 20.07 13.97
N MET A 10 -22.58 19.28 13.64
CA MET A 10 -22.60 18.38 12.49
C MET A 10 -22.93 19.23 11.25
N VAL A 11 -21.98 19.40 10.34
CA VAL A 11 -22.24 19.96 9.01
C VAL A 11 -22.05 18.85 7.98
N LEU A 12 -23.19 18.33 7.56
CA LEU A 12 -23.40 17.42 6.45
C LEU A 12 -23.39 18.24 5.15
N CYS A 13 -22.44 18.00 4.26
CA CYS A 13 -22.54 18.44 2.87
C CYS A 13 -22.42 17.23 1.96
N VAL A 14 -23.59 16.69 1.59
CA VAL A 14 -23.76 15.76 0.47
C VAL A 14 -23.81 16.59 -0.81
N LEU A 15 -22.90 16.34 -1.74
CA LEU A 15 -23.10 16.64 -3.15
C LEU A 15 -22.78 15.40 -3.98
N LEU A 16 -23.82 14.64 -4.26
CA LEU A 16 -23.95 13.68 -5.35
C LEU A 16 -24.38 14.45 -6.61
N THR A 17 -23.51 14.51 -7.61
CA THR A 17 -23.81 14.77 -9.04
C THR A 17 -22.56 14.39 -9.83
N GLY A 18 -22.54 13.54 -10.85
CA GLY A 18 -23.61 12.82 -11.53
C GLY A 18 -23.01 11.76 -12.48
N CYS A 19 -23.86 10.82 -12.89
CA CYS A 19 -23.62 9.86 -13.95
C CYS A 19 -23.32 10.52 -15.30
N SER A 20 -22.42 9.92 -16.08
CA SER A 20 -22.78 9.48 -17.44
C SER A 20 -21.79 8.41 -17.93
N SER A 21 -22.39 7.29 -18.32
CA SER A 21 -21.83 6.12 -18.98
C SER A 21 -21.19 6.44 -20.32
N ASP A 22 -20.21 5.64 -20.73
CA ASP A 22 -20.17 5.11 -22.10
C ASP A 22 -19.42 3.77 -22.14
N GLU A 23 -20.10 2.79 -22.72
CA GLU A 23 -19.64 1.43 -23.03
C GLU A 23 -18.74 1.41 -24.28
N LYS A 24 -18.10 0.25 -24.50
CA LYS A 24 -17.41 -0.28 -25.70
C LYS A 24 -15.89 -0.07 -25.68
N ASP A 25 -15.02 -1.04 -25.96
CA ASP A 25 -15.14 -2.30 -26.70
C ASP A 25 -14.16 -3.35 -26.14
N SER A 26 -14.66 -4.57 -25.99
CA SER A 26 -13.85 -5.78 -25.87
C SER A 26 -13.19 -6.14 -27.20
N LYS A 27 -11.85 -6.20 -27.25
CA LYS A 27 -11.14 -7.04 -28.24
C LYS A 27 -10.08 -7.91 -27.58
N ARG A 28 -10.50 -9.15 -27.37
CA ARG A 28 -9.70 -10.37 -27.23
C ARG A 28 -8.81 -10.52 -28.47
N SER A 29 -7.50 -10.59 -28.31
CA SER A 29 -6.59 -11.10 -29.33
C SER A 29 -5.76 -12.22 -28.75
N SER A 30 -6.19 -13.45 -29.02
CA SER A 30 -5.38 -14.65 -28.90
C SER A 30 -4.30 -14.62 -29.98
N ASN A 31 -3.05 -14.93 -29.62
CA ASN A 31 -2.13 -15.55 -30.55
C ASN A 31 -1.28 -16.57 -29.78
N ASN A 32 -1.56 -17.84 -30.03
CA ASN A 32 -0.65 -18.94 -29.77
C ASN A 32 0.45 -18.90 -30.84
N THR A 33 1.72 -18.91 -30.44
CA THR A 33 2.74 -19.63 -31.20
C THR A 33 3.77 -20.22 -30.24
N SER A 34 3.74 -21.56 -30.15
CA SER A 34 4.73 -22.41 -29.48
C SER A 34 6.05 -22.41 -30.25
N THR A 35 7.19 -22.46 -29.54
CA THR A 35 8.33 -23.31 -29.93
C THR A 35 9.23 -23.58 -28.73
N ASN A 36 9.34 -24.87 -28.39
CA ASN A 36 10.37 -25.44 -27.53
C ASN A 36 11.77 -25.26 -28.13
N SER A 37 12.77 -25.00 -27.29
CA SER A 37 14.06 -25.71 -27.33
C SER A 37 14.79 -25.60 -25.98
N PRO A 38 15.39 -26.69 -25.48
CA PRO A 38 16.02 -26.76 -24.16
C PRO A 38 17.51 -26.40 -24.23
N ALA A 39 18.05 -25.76 -23.18
CA ALA A 39 19.48 -25.72 -22.95
C ALA A 39 19.77 -25.64 -21.44
N ASN A 40 20.15 -26.81 -20.93
CA ASN A 40 20.91 -27.13 -19.74
C ASN A 40 21.84 -26.00 -19.25
N ASN A 41 21.72 -25.59 -17.98
CA ASN A 41 22.82 -25.00 -17.24
C ASN A 41 22.78 -25.46 -15.78
N ASN A 42 23.81 -26.21 -15.40
CA ASN A 42 24.22 -26.41 -14.03
C ASN A 42 24.47 -25.04 -13.37
N SER A 43 23.79 -24.77 -12.26
CA SER A 43 24.30 -23.90 -11.21
C SER A 43 23.66 -24.28 -9.89
N SER A 44 24.48 -24.93 -9.07
CA SER A 44 24.26 -25.10 -7.65
C SER A 44 24.21 -23.70 -7.01
N SER A 45 23.11 -23.37 -6.33
CA SER A 45 23.11 -22.28 -5.35
C SER A 45 22.13 -22.58 -4.23
N ASN A 46 22.75 -22.93 -3.11
CA ASN A 46 22.46 -22.55 -1.73
C ASN A 46 21.11 -21.87 -1.44
N ASN A 47 20.41 -22.44 -0.47
CA ASN A 47 19.25 -21.89 0.22
C ASN A 47 19.45 -20.41 0.57
N ASN A 48 18.59 -19.56 0.02
CA ASN A 48 18.09 -18.38 0.74
C ASN A 48 16.57 -18.44 0.69
N ASN A 49 15.99 -18.36 1.88
CA ASN A 49 14.57 -18.42 2.16
C ASN A 49 13.87 -17.24 1.44
N GLN A 50 13.42 -17.47 0.22
CA GLN A 50 12.67 -16.49 -0.55
C GLN A 50 11.25 -16.47 0.02
N SER A 51 11.03 -15.60 0.99
CA SER A 51 9.72 -15.32 1.57
C SER A 51 8.78 -14.84 0.47
N GLN A 52 7.98 -15.79 0.02
CA GLN A 52 6.70 -15.75 -0.69
C GLN A 52 6.23 -14.37 -1.19
N SER A 53 6.33 -14.26 -2.51
CA SER A 53 5.88 -13.21 -3.42
C SER A 53 4.50 -12.65 -3.09
N GLY A 54 4.45 -11.38 -2.69
CA GLY A 54 3.26 -10.54 -2.83
C GLY A 54 3.03 -10.27 -4.32
N ALA A 55 1.77 -10.24 -4.75
CA ALA A 55 1.40 -10.06 -6.14
C ALA A 55 2.01 -8.76 -6.73
N ALA A 56 2.61 -8.89 -7.92
CA ALA A 56 3.30 -7.90 -8.75
C ALA A 56 4.74 -7.55 -8.33
N GLY A 57 5.73 -8.16 -9.00
CA GLY A 57 7.04 -7.60 -9.43
C GLY A 57 7.96 -6.76 -8.52
N PHE A 58 7.58 -6.39 -7.30
CA PHE A 58 8.30 -5.50 -6.40
C PHE A 58 8.11 -5.94 -4.94
N ASP A 59 8.94 -5.42 -4.05
CA ASP A 59 8.93 -5.70 -2.62
C ASP A 59 9.06 -4.41 -1.79
N MET A 60 9.05 -4.55 -0.46
CA MET A 60 9.16 -3.42 0.46
C MET A 60 10.47 -2.64 0.27
N ASP A 61 11.56 -3.34 -0.04
CA ASP A 61 12.88 -2.73 -0.27
C ASP A 61 12.86 -1.86 -1.53
N THR A 62 12.21 -2.33 -2.60
CA THR A 62 12.01 -1.57 -3.84
C THR A 62 11.25 -0.28 -3.59
N LEU A 63 10.14 -0.35 -2.84
CA LEU A 63 9.31 0.81 -2.51
C LEU A 63 10.08 1.82 -1.65
N ALA A 64 10.80 1.34 -0.63
CA ALA A 64 11.61 2.18 0.24
C ALA A 64 12.75 2.85 -0.54
N ASN A 65 13.47 2.11 -1.39
CA ASN A 65 14.58 2.64 -2.17
C ASN A 65 14.14 3.77 -3.12
N GLU A 66 13.00 3.64 -3.80
CA GLU A 66 12.47 4.72 -4.66
C GLU A 66 12.10 5.98 -3.87
N LEU A 67 11.54 5.82 -2.66
CA LEU A 67 11.25 6.94 -1.77
C LEU A 67 12.53 7.58 -1.22
N GLU A 68 13.57 6.79 -0.92
CA GLU A 68 14.86 7.28 -0.45
C GLU A 68 15.61 8.05 -1.54
N LEU A 69 15.66 7.52 -2.77
CA LEU A 69 16.25 8.20 -3.94
C LEU A 69 15.58 9.55 -4.23
N ALA A 70 14.29 9.67 -3.89
CA ALA A 70 13.53 10.91 -4.00
C ALA A 70 13.60 11.82 -2.76
N ASN A 71 14.41 11.47 -1.75
CA ASN A 71 14.54 12.17 -0.47
C ASN A 71 13.22 12.29 0.31
N LYS A 72 12.31 11.33 0.16
CA LYS A 72 11.03 11.27 0.89
C LYS A 72 11.15 10.54 2.22
N ILE A 73 12.06 9.57 2.28
CA ILE A 73 12.46 8.87 3.51
C ILE A 73 13.97 8.91 3.63
N SER A 74 14.49 8.63 4.83
CA SER A 74 15.93 8.48 5.05
C SER A 74 16.22 7.64 6.29
N GLY A 75 17.44 7.09 6.36
CA GLY A 75 17.94 6.36 7.51
C GLY A 75 17.38 4.95 7.65
N ASN A 76 17.65 4.33 8.80
CA ASN A 76 17.18 2.98 9.10
C ASN A 76 15.73 3.03 9.59
N PRO A 77 14.84 2.17 9.07
CA PRO A 77 13.47 2.12 9.54
C PRO A 77 13.38 1.57 10.96
N GLU A 78 12.38 2.03 11.70
CA GLU A 78 11.87 1.33 12.88
C GLU A 78 10.86 0.27 12.43
N ASN A 79 11.07 -0.99 12.82
CA ASN A 79 10.12 -2.06 12.53
C ASN A 79 9.02 -2.08 13.60
N LEU A 80 7.76 -2.00 13.17
CA LEU A 80 6.59 -2.02 14.06
C LEU A 80 5.88 -3.36 13.98
N ASP A 81 5.43 -3.89 15.13
CA ASP A 81 4.50 -5.02 15.15
C ASP A 81 3.06 -4.51 14.98
N LEU A 82 2.55 -4.66 13.75
CA LEU A 82 1.18 -4.31 13.37
C LEU A 82 0.36 -5.57 13.02
N SER A 83 0.75 -6.73 13.54
CA SER A 83 0.02 -8.00 13.34
C SER A 83 -1.44 -7.92 13.79
N GLY A 84 -1.74 -7.09 14.78
CA GLY A 84 -3.10 -6.83 15.28
C GLY A 84 -4.05 -6.22 14.24
N ILE A 85 -3.53 -5.59 13.17
CA ILE A 85 -4.32 -5.09 12.04
C ILE A 85 -4.11 -5.94 10.77
N GLY A 86 -3.45 -7.09 10.87
CA GLY A 86 -3.18 -7.98 9.74
C GLY A 86 -1.93 -7.65 8.92
N ALA A 87 -1.06 -6.77 9.42
CA ALA A 87 0.21 -6.52 8.76
C ALA A 87 1.19 -7.69 8.98
N LYS A 88 1.90 -8.04 7.92
CA LYS A 88 3.03 -8.99 7.95
C LYS A 88 4.35 -8.29 8.21
N GLU A 89 4.48 -7.07 7.70
CA GLU A 89 5.67 -6.25 7.85
C GLU A 89 5.27 -4.77 7.90
N ALA A 90 5.91 -3.99 8.76
CA ALA A 90 5.70 -2.56 8.86
C ALA A 90 7.02 -1.84 9.18
N ARG A 91 7.37 -0.84 8.36
CA ARG A 91 8.63 -0.07 8.44
C ARG A 91 8.36 1.41 8.51
N LEU A 92 8.72 2.03 9.62
CA LEU A 92 8.54 3.46 9.87
C LEU A 92 9.82 4.25 9.58
N TYR A 93 9.70 5.28 8.75
CA TYR A 93 10.74 6.23 8.39
C TYR A 93 10.32 7.64 8.77
N GLY A 94 10.56 8.03 10.03
CA GLY A 94 10.11 9.32 10.55
C GLY A 94 8.59 9.43 10.53
N ASN A 95 8.04 10.11 9.51
CA ASN A 95 6.60 10.27 9.33
C ASN A 95 5.95 9.21 8.42
N ILE A 96 6.71 8.59 7.53
CA ILE A 96 6.17 7.67 6.53
C ILE A 96 6.25 6.24 7.03
N LEU A 97 5.11 5.56 7.06
CA LEU A 97 5.03 4.16 7.42
C LEU A 97 4.65 3.32 6.20
N LEU A 98 5.50 2.36 5.85
CA LEU A 98 5.21 1.38 4.81
C LEU A 98 4.73 0.09 5.47
N VAL A 99 3.62 -0.46 4.97
CA VAL A 99 3.01 -1.66 5.54
C VAL A 99 2.72 -2.66 4.43
N PHE A 100 3.10 -3.91 4.66
CA PHE A 100 2.76 -5.05 3.81
C PHE A 100 1.83 -5.97 4.58
N PHE A 101 0.67 -6.25 4.01
CA PHE A 101 -0.33 -7.11 4.62
C PHE A 101 -0.27 -8.52 4.05
N ASP A 102 -0.69 -9.47 4.87
CA ASP A 102 -0.95 -10.85 4.44
C ASP A 102 -2.46 -11.04 4.25
N ILE A 103 -2.89 -11.27 3.01
CA ILE A 103 -4.31 -11.45 2.69
C ILE A 103 -4.83 -12.84 3.08
N ASP A 104 -3.93 -13.81 3.26
CA ASP A 104 -4.30 -15.19 3.56
C ASP A 104 -4.61 -15.39 5.05
N ASN A 105 -4.10 -14.50 5.91
CA ASN A 105 -4.17 -14.65 7.37
C ASN A 105 -5.05 -13.63 8.09
N ASN A 106 -5.52 -12.56 7.43
CA ASN A 106 -6.36 -11.57 8.11
C ASN A 106 -7.16 -10.69 7.12
N SER A 107 -8.45 -10.44 7.40
CA SER A 107 -9.28 -9.49 6.63
C SER A 107 -8.83 -8.02 6.78
N GLY A 108 -7.91 -7.75 7.72
CA GLY A 108 -7.46 -6.42 8.11
C GLY A 108 -6.98 -5.54 6.96
N TRP A 109 -6.44 -6.10 5.87
CA TRP A 109 -6.11 -5.31 4.67
C TRP A 109 -7.34 -4.58 4.12
N TYR A 110 -8.46 -5.29 3.94
CA TYR A 110 -9.69 -4.68 3.40
C TYR A 110 -10.28 -3.66 4.37
N ASP A 111 -10.24 -3.94 5.67
CA ASP A 111 -10.77 -3.04 6.69
C ASP A 111 -10.00 -1.71 6.69
N VAL A 112 -8.66 -1.77 6.64
CA VAL A 112 -7.81 -0.59 6.60
C VAL A 112 -7.90 0.14 5.25
N TYR A 113 -7.92 -0.59 4.13
CA TYR A 113 -8.04 -0.02 2.79
C TYR A 113 -9.35 0.76 2.64
N ASN A 114 -10.48 0.16 3.04
CA ASN A 114 -11.80 0.76 2.92
C ASN A 114 -11.99 1.93 3.89
N ALA A 115 -11.35 1.89 5.07
CA ALA A 115 -11.37 2.99 6.02
C ALA A 115 -10.49 4.17 5.58
N GLY A 116 -9.45 3.91 4.77
CA GLY A 116 -8.45 4.89 4.38
C GLY A 116 -7.55 5.35 5.55
N LYS A 117 -7.55 4.60 6.65
CA LYS A 117 -6.86 4.95 7.90
C LYS A 117 -6.66 3.73 8.79
N ALA A 118 -5.71 3.84 9.71
CA ALA A 118 -5.45 2.84 10.75
C ALA A 118 -5.23 3.50 12.11
N SER A 119 -5.25 2.71 13.19
CA SER A 119 -4.92 3.18 14.54
C SER A 119 -3.69 2.43 15.05
N ILE A 120 -2.61 3.17 15.35
CA ILE A 120 -1.38 2.63 15.94
C ILE A 120 -1.22 3.25 17.32
N ASN A 121 -1.14 2.42 18.37
CA ASN A 121 -0.99 2.88 19.76
C ASN A 121 -2.04 3.93 20.19
N GLY A 122 -3.26 3.83 19.65
CA GLY A 122 -4.36 4.78 19.92
C GLY A 122 -4.30 6.09 19.12
N GLN A 123 -3.31 6.25 18.24
CA GLN A 123 -3.22 7.35 17.28
C GLN A 123 -3.77 6.93 15.93
N GLU A 124 -4.74 7.69 15.43
CA GLU A 124 -5.22 7.55 14.06
C GLU A 124 -4.17 8.09 13.07
N ILE A 125 -3.89 7.30 12.04
CA ILE A 125 -2.97 7.61 10.95
C ILE A 125 -3.68 7.46 9.60
N LEU A 126 -3.34 8.30 8.63
CA LEU A 126 -3.99 8.31 7.32
C LEU A 126 -3.24 7.47 6.29
N MET A 127 -3.99 6.72 5.49
CA MET A 127 -3.47 6.02 4.32
C MET A 127 -3.33 7.02 3.16
N GLY A 128 -2.13 7.13 2.60
CA GLY A 128 -1.89 7.93 1.40
C GLY A 128 -2.19 7.17 0.11
N GLY A 129 -2.01 5.86 0.10
CA GLY A 129 -2.29 5.02 -1.05
C GLY A 129 -1.92 3.55 -0.83
N ALA A 130 -2.27 2.71 -1.81
CA ALA A 130 -1.95 1.30 -1.81
C ALA A 130 -1.52 0.83 -3.20
N VAL A 131 -0.63 -0.16 -3.26
CA VAL A 131 -0.33 -0.94 -4.46
C VAL A 131 -0.30 -2.42 -4.09
N GLY A 132 -1.23 -3.19 -4.64
CA GLY A 132 -1.43 -4.57 -4.20
C GLY A 132 -1.66 -4.64 -2.70
N LEU A 133 -0.86 -5.45 -2.00
CA LEU A 133 -0.92 -5.63 -0.54
C LEU A 133 -0.07 -4.63 0.25
N TYR A 134 0.60 -3.70 -0.44
CA TYR A 134 1.44 -2.68 0.17
C TYR A 134 0.66 -1.38 0.34
N MET A 135 0.80 -0.72 1.47
CA MET A 135 0.19 0.57 1.77
C MET A 135 1.22 1.53 2.34
N ILE A 136 1.03 2.83 2.03
CA ILE A 136 1.79 3.94 2.60
C ILE A 136 0.89 4.74 3.53
N PHE A 137 1.35 5.01 4.75
CA PHE A 137 0.67 5.82 5.76
C PHE A 137 1.53 7.00 6.21
N PHE A 138 0.86 8.01 6.79
CA PHE A 138 1.47 9.23 7.31
C PHE A 138 1.08 9.41 8.78
N MET A 139 2.07 9.38 9.66
CA MET A 139 1.86 9.40 11.12
C MET A 139 1.31 10.74 11.63
N ASP A 140 1.69 11.84 11.00
CA ASP A 140 1.28 13.21 11.34
C ASP A 140 -0.03 13.65 10.68
N ASN A 141 -0.69 12.75 9.95
CA ASN A 141 -1.90 13.01 9.16
C ASN A 141 -1.74 14.07 8.06
N ASN A 142 -0.51 14.36 7.65
CA ASN A 142 -0.20 15.21 6.51
C ASN A 142 0.35 14.38 5.34
N ILE A 143 -0.52 14.07 4.38
CA ILE A 143 -0.18 13.20 3.25
C ILE A 143 0.71 13.95 2.24
N ASP A 144 1.97 13.53 2.12
CA ASP A 144 2.86 13.98 1.03
C ASP A 144 2.45 13.30 -0.28
N GLN A 145 1.73 14.06 -1.12
CA GLN A 145 1.22 13.58 -2.41
C GLN A 145 2.33 13.19 -3.39
N ASP A 146 3.52 13.78 -3.30
CA ASP A 146 4.64 13.39 -4.15
C ASP A 146 5.21 12.04 -3.70
N ALA A 147 5.31 11.80 -2.39
CA ALA A 147 5.70 10.49 -1.86
C ALA A 147 4.69 9.40 -2.27
N VAL A 148 3.39 9.68 -2.21
CA VAL A 148 2.34 8.77 -2.69
C VAL A 148 2.52 8.45 -4.18
N ARG A 149 2.78 9.47 -5.01
CA ARG A 149 3.01 9.29 -6.46
C ARG A 149 4.23 8.40 -6.74
N ILE A 150 5.33 8.63 -6.02
CA ILE A 150 6.56 7.82 -6.15
C ILE A 150 6.30 6.38 -5.73
N PHE A 151 5.63 6.18 -4.58
CA PHE A 151 5.24 4.87 -4.08
C PHE A 151 4.39 4.10 -5.10
N GLN A 152 3.36 4.75 -5.67
CA GLN A 152 2.52 4.14 -6.69
C GLN A 152 3.30 3.76 -7.96
N ARG A 153 4.16 4.66 -8.44
CA ARG A 153 5.02 4.42 -9.61
C ARG A 153 5.97 3.24 -9.37
N ALA A 154 6.58 3.18 -8.19
CA ALA A 154 7.49 2.10 -7.79
C ALA A 154 6.79 0.74 -7.78
N GLY A 155 5.52 0.71 -7.36
CA GLY A 155 4.67 -0.48 -7.41
C GLY A 155 4.13 -0.83 -8.80
N GLY A 156 4.59 -0.16 -9.87
CA GLY A 156 4.14 -0.40 -11.24
C GLY A 156 2.78 0.21 -11.58
N TYR A 157 2.22 1.04 -10.69
CA TYR A 157 1.04 1.85 -11.00
C TYR A 157 1.47 3.12 -11.74
N ILE A 158 1.26 3.12 -13.05
CA ILE A 158 1.49 4.29 -13.91
C ILE A 158 0.12 4.96 -14.06
N ALA A 159 -0.05 6.12 -13.41
CA ALA A 159 -1.23 6.97 -13.56
C ALA A 159 -1.24 7.70 -14.90
#